data_AF-A0A2S6H5N9-F1
#
_entry.id   AF-A0A2S6H5N9-F1
#
_cell.length_a   1.000
_cell.length_b   1.000
_cell.length_c   1.000
_cell.angle_alpha   90.00
_cell.angle_beta   90.00
_cell.angle_gamma   90.00
#
_symmetry.space_group_name_H-M   'P 1'
#
loop_
_entity.id
_entity.type
_entity.pdbx_description
1 polymer ?
#
loop_
_entity_poly.entity_id
_entity_poly.type
_entity_poly.pdbx_seq_one_letter_code
_entity_poly.pdbx_strand_id
1 'polypeptide(L)'
;MDQNYLIDLVSGLFGNKKKNESLPSARVYISDPSGLTGVARYLKSQEIVPVLSGVARYLKNMEELSPANVVAGDLDSQEIAQGGVLEAIANEVDQNLETQEEVVSPSSVARYLARLEQFPVSTVAKYMARQAILAKKAPKISGVAKYMAKHTDVTNKTPLTSGVAKYLENKDKMPGMSGVSKYLIKRSISAKSTAATGVAKYLEDESIAARKAAAAAIVARYLEEQRIVAIEQEKEKEKQRLLAIEKEMEKAKEREAAAAAATGVARYLEEQAILANKKPPVSGVSKYVAKQILSRKEVPVLSSVEKYIANQARNAKAVPIVSRVAKYVEREAMAARKMPKASGVAKYLERQSVLPIASGVSKYMVRQIIAARANQEKV
;
A
#
# COMPACT_ATOMS: atom_id res chain seq x y z
N MET A 1 -21.83 -40.48 66.99
CA MET A 1 -22.58 -41.50 66.23
C MET A 1 -22.33 -41.19 64.78
N ASP A 2 -21.27 -41.80 64.28
CA ASP A 2 -20.39 -41.20 63.28
C ASP A 2 -20.73 -41.73 61.89
N GLN A 3 -20.89 -40.83 60.91
CA GLN A 3 -21.33 -41.12 59.54
C GLN A 3 -20.18 -41.06 58.52
N ASN A 4 -18.98 -41.51 58.87
CA ASN A 4 -17.80 -41.45 57.99
C ASN A 4 -17.15 -42.83 57.74
N TYR A 5 -17.93 -43.84 57.37
CA TYR A 5 -17.41 -45.18 57.05
C TYR A 5 -17.65 -45.66 55.60
N LEU A 6 -18.09 -44.78 54.69
CA LEU A 6 -18.46 -45.20 53.32
C LEU A 6 -17.50 -44.75 52.20
N ILE A 7 -16.39 -44.09 52.51
CA ILE A 7 -15.48 -43.52 51.48
C ILE A 7 -14.22 -44.38 51.25
N ASP A 8 -13.93 -45.37 52.10
CA ASP A 8 -12.65 -46.13 52.01
C ASP A 8 -12.70 -47.43 51.19
N LEU A 9 -13.79 -47.75 50.49
CA LEU A 9 -13.90 -49.02 49.75
C LEU A 9 -13.59 -48.94 48.24
N VAL A 10 -13.36 -47.75 47.66
CA VAL A 10 -13.15 -47.60 46.19
C VAL A 10 -11.70 -47.32 45.80
N SER A 11 -10.80 -47.13 46.77
CA SER A 11 -9.38 -46.82 46.51
C SER A 11 -8.50 -48.02 46.13
N GLY A 12 -9.09 -49.21 45.94
CA GLY A 12 -8.35 -50.49 45.77
C GLY A 12 -8.09 -50.98 44.34
N LEU A 13 -8.45 -50.24 43.27
CA LEU A 13 -8.44 -50.80 41.90
C LEU A 13 -7.58 -50.04 40.85
N PHE A 14 -6.61 -49.23 41.29
CA PHE A 14 -5.61 -48.66 40.37
C PHE A 14 -4.19 -48.86 40.92
N GLY A 15 -3.71 -50.10 40.80
CA GLY A 15 -2.31 -50.46 41.03
C GLY A 15 -1.38 -49.76 40.04
N ASN A 16 -0.78 -48.64 40.47
CA ASN A 16 0.38 -48.06 39.80
C ASN A 16 1.65 -48.66 40.41
N LYS A 17 2.26 -49.60 39.68
CA LYS A 17 3.63 -50.07 39.91
C LYS A 17 4.59 -48.89 39.75
N LYS A 18 5.06 -48.35 40.88
CA LYS A 18 6.27 -47.53 40.93
C LYS A 18 7.47 -48.43 40.59
N LYS A 19 8.13 -48.14 39.47
CA LYS A 19 9.55 -48.49 39.30
C LYS A 19 10.35 -47.28 39.73
N ASN A 20 11.25 -47.53 40.66
CA ASN A 20 12.18 -46.57 41.25
C ASN A 20 13.24 -46.14 40.23
N GLU A 21 13.98 -45.11 40.64
CA GLU A 21 15.34 -44.74 40.19
C GLU A 21 15.45 -43.81 38.98
N SER A 22 15.51 -42.50 39.27
CA SER A 22 16.68 -41.70 38.89
C SER A 22 16.74 -40.43 39.74
N LEU A 23 17.89 -40.23 40.37
CA LEU A 23 18.29 -39.10 41.23
C LEU A 23 17.94 -37.72 40.63
N PRO A 24 17.61 -36.70 41.45
CA PRO A 24 17.54 -35.34 40.96
C PRO A 24 18.97 -34.83 40.71
N SER A 25 19.39 -34.86 39.46
CA SER A 25 20.57 -34.13 39.00
C SER A 25 20.37 -32.65 39.36
N ALA A 26 21.26 -32.13 40.22
CA ALA A 26 21.31 -30.73 40.57
C ALA A 26 21.39 -29.92 39.27
N ARG A 27 20.31 -29.20 38.94
CA ARG A 27 20.30 -28.23 37.86
C ARG A 27 21.33 -27.16 38.19
N VAL A 28 22.51 -27.30 37.60
CA VAL A 28 23.45 -26.20 37.42
C VAL A 28 22.69 -25.13 36.64
N TYR A 29 22.33 -24.05 37.33
CA TYR A 29 21.82 -22.84 36.71
C TYR A 29 22.97 -22.26 35.89
N ILE A 30 22.98 -22.56 34.60
CA ILE A 30 23.80 -21.82 33.65
C ILE A 30 23.21 -20.41 33.63
N SER A 31 23.83 -19.51 34.38
CA SER A 31 23.57 -18.08 34.30
C SER A 31 23.82 -17.66 32.86
N ASP A 32 22.76 -17.35 32.12
CA ASP A 32 22.89 -16.71 30.82
C ASP A 32 23.79 -15.47 30.97
N PRO A 33 24.73 -15.22 30.04
CA PRO A 33 25.67 -14.09 30.14
C PRO A 33 24.98 -12.71 30.13
N SER A 34 23.66 -12.68 29.93
CA SER A 34 22.87 -11.46 29.96
C SER A 34 22.54 -10.95 31.36
N GLY A 35 22.71 -11.75 32.42
CA GLY A 35 22.44 -11.34 33.82
C GLY A 35 20.98 -10.99 34.12
N LEU A 36 20.06 -11.16 33.16
CA LEU A 36 18.67 -10.75 33.30
C LEU A 36 17.85 -11.80 34.06
N THR A 37 17.32 -11.38 35.20
CA THR A 37 16.37 -12.15 36.02
C THR A 37 15.13 -12.52 35.19
N GLY A 38 14.44 -13.60 35.53
CA GLY A 38 13.26 -14.07 34.79
C GLY A 38 12.18 -12.98 34.63
N VAL A 39 12.06 -12.08 35.61
CA VAL A 39 11.16 -10.93 35.59
C VAL A 39 11.59 -9.88 34.55
N ALA A 40 12.89 -9.57 34.47
CA ALA A 40 13.41 -8.62 33.49
C ALA A 40 13.22 -9.12 32.04
N ARG A 41 13.28 -10.45 31.83
CA ARG A 41 12.95 -11.05 30.52
C ARG A 41 11.47 -10.92 30.19
N TYR A 42 10.61 -11.13 31.18
CA TYR A 42 9.16 -11.00 30.98
C TYR A 42 8.78 -9.56 30.66
N LEU A 43 9.31 -8.57 31.37
CA LEU A 43 9.08 -7.16 31.08
C LEU A 43 9.64 -6.73 29.71
N LYS A 44 10.83 -7.20 29.33
CA LYS A 44 11.38 -6.98 27.98
C LYS A 44 10.57 -7.66 26.87
N SER A 45 9.88 -8.75 27.18
CA SER A 45 8.95 -9.39 26.23
C SER A 45 7.57 -8.72 26.18
N GLN A 46 7.22 -7.94 27.19
CA GLN A 46 6.00 -7.13 27.30
C GLN A 46 6.19 -5.71 26.77
N GLU A 47 7.42 -5.24 26.57
CA GLU A 47 7.70 -4.14 25.64
C GLU A 47 7.32 -4.61 24.24
N ILE A 48 6.05 -4.38 23.89
CA ILE A 48 5.48 -4.57 22.57
C ILE A 48 6.21 -3.59 21.65
N VAL A 49 7.40 -3.97 21.20
CA VAL A 49 7.97 -3.41 19.98
C VAL A 49 6.96 -3.80 18.91
N PRO A 50 6.28 -2.83 18.26
CA PRO A 50 5.31 -3.17 17.23
C PRO A 50 6.03 -4.07 16.22
N VAL A 51 5.45 -5.23 15.94
CA VAL A 51 5.95 -6.14 14.90
C VAL A 51 5.79 -5.38 13.60
N LEU A 52 6.81 -4.58 13.26
CA LEU A 52 6.85 -3.80 12.04
C LEU A 52 6.64 -4.79 10.90
N SER A 53 5.60 -4.55 10.11
CA SER A 53 5.37 -5.29 8.87
C SER A 53 6.65 -5.30 8.05
N GLY A 54 6.86 -6.32 7.21
CA GLY A 54 8.08 -6.40 6.39
C GLY A 54 8.35 -5.11 5.59
N VAL A 55 7.29 -4.40 5.22
CA VAL A 55 7.33 -3.10 4.56
C VAL A 55 7.82 -1.99 5.50
N ALA A 56 7.31 -1.90 6.73
CA ALA A 56 7.77 -0.91 7.69
C ALA A 56 9.23 -1.13 8.11
N ARG A 57 9.70 -2.38 8.16
CA ARG A 57 11.14 -2.67 8.31
C ARG A 57 11.97 -2.19 7.11
N TYR A 58 11.48 -2.39 5.90
CA TYR A 58 12.17 -1.96 4.69
C TYR A 58 12.27 -0.43 4.61
N LEU A 59 11.19 0.29 4.92
CA LEU A 59 11.17 1.75 4.95
C LEU A 59 12.09 2.31 6.04
N LYS A 60 12.08 1.72 7.24
CA LYS A 60 12.99 2.13 8.31
C LYS A 60 14.46 1.90 7.94
N ASN A 61 14.79 0.77 7.30
CA ASN A 61 16.14 0.52 6.78
C ASN A 61 16.54 1.52 5.67
N MET A 62 15.60 1.96 4.83
CA MET A 62 15.85 2.99 3.82
C MET A 62 16.06 4.37 4.45
N GLU A 63 15.30 4.67 5.49
CA GLU A 63 15.39 5.93 6.23
C GLU A 63 16.69 6.01 7.04
N GLU A 64 17.12 4.93 7.70
CA GLU A 64 18.40 4.83 8.41
C GLU A 64 19.63 4.90 7.48
N LEU A 65 19.48 4.57 6.19
CA LEU A 65 20.52 4.76 5.17
C LEU A 65 20.58 6.19 4.62
N SER A 66 19.62 7.05 4.95
CA SER A 66 19.50 8.40 4.38
C SER A 66 20.04 9.59 5.23
N PRO A 67 20.28 9.55 6.56
CA PRO A 67 20.56 10.78 7.31
C PRO A 67 22.03 10.80 7.75
N ALA A 68 22.96 10.62 6.81
CA ALA A 68 24.38 10.90 7.05
C ALA A 68 24.90 12.13 6.28
N ASN A 69 24.09 12.79 5.44
CA ASN A 69 24.52 13.97 4.66
C ASN A 69 23.47 15.10 4.69
N VAL A 70 23.16 15.64 5.87
CA VAL A 70 22.56 16.99 5.96
C VAL A 70 23.13 17.70 7.18
N VAL A 71 24.35 18.19 7.05
CA VAL A 71 24.84 19.36 7.80
C VAL A 71 25.48 20.28 6.75
N ALA A 72 25.12 21.57 6.82
CA ALA A 72 25.44 22.68 5.91
C ALA A 72 24.68 22.59 4.56
N GLY A 73 23.72 23.45 4.23
CA GLY A 73 23.52 24.83 4.69
C GLY A 73 24.36 25.78 3.85
N ASP A 74 23.64 26.63 3.10
CA ASP A 74 24.02 27.98 2.70
C ASP A 74 24.82 28.21 1.39
N LEU A 75 24.24 29.15 0.62
CA LEU A 75 24.84 30.10 -0.33
C LEU A 75 25.12 29.57 -1.75
N ASP A 76 24.34 30.01 -2.74
CA ASP A 76 24.44 31.28 -3.48
C ASP A 76 25.56 31.29 -4.53
N SER A 77 25.15 31.68 -5.74
CA SER A 77 25.95 32.38 -6.75
C SER A 77 26.85 31.61 -7.72
N GLN A 78 26.61 31.94 -9.00
CA GLN A 78 27.58 32.22 -10.07
C GLN A 78 28.44 31.07 -10.63
N GLU A 79 28.30 30.73 -11.92
CA GLU A 79 28.82 31.42 -13.12
C GLU A 79 30.29 31.11 -13.45
N ILE A 80 30.50 30.75 -14.73
CA ILE A 80 31.68 31.05 -15.57
C ILE A 80 32.88 30.06 -15.55
N ALA A 81 32.88 29.22 -16.59
CA ALA A 81 33.84 29.18 -17.71
C ALA A 81 35.32 28.77 -17.55
N GLN A 82 35.89 28.49 -18.73
CA GLN A 82 37.28 28.20 -19.13
C GLN A 82 37.65 26.70 -19.08
N GLY A 83 38.03 26.00 -20.15
CA GLY A 83 38.48 26.39 -21.49
C GLY A 83 40.00 26.23 -21.63
N GLY A 84 40.45 25.43 -22.60
CA GLY A 84 41.86 25.34 -23.06
C GLY A 84 42.62 24.15 -22.45
N VAL A 85 42.94 23.07 -23.19
CA VAL A 85 43.88 22.94 -24.33
C VAL A 85 45.33 23.22 -23.93
N LEU A 86 46.15 22.16 -24.02
CA LEU A 86 47.56 22.03 -24.45
C LEU A 86 48.11 20.79 -23.72
N GLU A 87 48.18 19.62 -24.34
CA GLU A 87 49.13 19.23 -25.39
C GLU A 87 50.58 19.11 -24.86
N ALA A 88 51.09 17.89 -24.98
CA ALA A 88 52.50 17.48 -24.93
C ALA A 88 53.26 17.68 -23.61
N ILE A 89 53.62 16.56 -22.97
CA ILE A 89 55.01 16.11 -22.91
C ILE A 89 55.00 14.59 -23.02
N ALA A 90 55.70 14.12 -24.04
CA ALA A 90 55.97 12.73 -24.31
C ALA A 90 57.14 12.24 -23.45
N ASN A 91 57.16 10.92 -23.26
CA ASN A 91 58.35 10.10 -23.04
C ASN A 91 58.96 10.11 -21.64
N GLU A 92 58.63 9.07 -20.87
CA GLU A 92 59.68 8.23 -20.28
C GLU A 92 59.23 6.77 -20.32
N VAL A 93 59.95 6.02 -21.14
CA VAL A 93 59.84 4.58 -21.35
C VAL A 93 60.96 3.96 -20.55
N ASP A 94 60.58 3.08 -19.63
CA ASP A 94 61.12 1.73 -19.41
C ASP A 94 61.48 1.36 -17.97
N GLN A 95 60.95 0.18 -17.61
CA GLN A 95 61.41 -0.78 -16.60
C GLN A 95 61.06 -0.51 -15.13
N ASN A 96 59.84 -0.95 -14.76
CA ASN A 96 59.67 -1.73 -13.53
C ASN A 96 58.63 -2.84 -13.75
N LEU A 97 59.15 -4.04 -13.96
CA LEU A 97 58.50 -5.33 -13.70
C LEU A 97 58.09 -5.36 -12.23
N GLU A 98 56.81 -5.62 -11.92
CA GLU A 98 56.38 -6.70 -11.00
C GLU A 98 54.89 -6.55 -10.65
N THR A 99 54.11 -7.47 -11.21
CA THR A 99 53.03 -8.16 -10.50
C THR A 99 52.02 -7.28 -9.76
N GLN A 100 51.27 -6.47 -10.50
CA GLN A 100 49.91 -6.14 -10.06
C GLN A 100 48.97 -7.11 -10.76
N GLU A 101 48.58 -8.16 -10.03
CA GLU A 101 47.39 -8.93 -10.35
C GLU A 101 46.25 -7.93 -10.54
N GLU A 102 45.86 -7.73 -11.79
CA GLU A 102 44.67 -7.00 -12.15
C GLU A 102 43.52 -7.71 -11.43
N VAL A 103 43.06 -7.14 -10.31
CA VAL A 103 41.84 -7.56 -9.63
C VAL A 103 40.71 -7.17 -10.57
N VAL A 104 40.54 -7.97 -11.62
CA VAL A 104 39.40 -7.98 -12.51
C VAL A 104 38.23 -8.22 -11.59
N SER A 105 37.59 -7.12 -11.20
CA SER A 105 36.40 -7.16 -10.37
C SER A 105 35.44 -8.10 -11.08
N PRO A 106 35.18 -9.31 -10.53
CA PRO A 106 34.39 -10.29 -11.25
C PRO A 106 33.06 -9.63 -11.59
N SER A 107 32.65 -9.77 -12.85
CA SER A 107 31.38 -9.23 -13.32
C SER A 107 30.27 -9.61 -12.32
N SER A 108 29.23 -8.81 -12.22
CA SER A 108 28.09 -9.10 -11.34
C SER A 108 27.55 -10.53 -11.53
N VAL A 109 27.63 -11.05 -12.75
CA VAL A 109 27.30 -12.42 -13.11
C VAL A 109 28.31 -13.42 -12.52
N ALA A 110 29.61 -13.19 -12.66
CA ALA A 110 30.64 -14.04 -12.06
C ALA A 110 30.53 -14.08 -10.52
N ARG A 111 30.21 -12.94 -9.88
CA ARG A 111 29.90 -12.91 -8.43
C ARG A 111 28.65 -13.73 -8.08
N TYR A 112 27.63 -13.71 -8.93
CA TYR A 112 26.41 -14.50 -8.70
C TYR A 112 26.66 -16.00 -8.83
N LEU A 113 27.45 -16.43 -9.82
CA LEU A 113 27.83 -17.84 -10.02
C LEU A 113 28.74 -18.35 -8.90
N ALA A 114 29.77 -17.58 -8.50
CA ALA A 114 30.61 -17.91 -7.36
C ALA A 114 29.80 -18.03 -6.05
N ARG A 115 28.74 -17.22 -5.90
CA ARG A 115 27.83 -17.28 -4.75
C ARG A 115 26.91 -18.51 -4.78
N LEU A 116 26.56 -19.00 -5.97
CA LEU A 116 25.80 -20.25 -6.13
C LEU A 116 26.65 -21.48 -5.78
N GLU A 117 27.93 -21.47 -6.12
CA GLU A 117 28.86 -22.56 -5.78
C GLU A 117 29.18 -22.61 -4.28
N GLN A 118 29.33 -21.47 -3.62
CA GLN A 118 29.57 -21.40 -2.16
C GLN A 118 28.38 -21.86 -1.31
N PHE A 119 27.15 -21.77 -1.82
CA PHE A 119 25.96 -22.19 -1.10
C PHE A 119 25.02 -23.00 -2.01
N PRO A 120 25.23 -24.32 -2.17
CA PRO A 120 24.39 -25.17 -3.01
C PRO A 120 22.93 -25.27 -2.51
N VAL A 121 22.67 -24.76 -1.30
CA VAL A 121 21.33 -24.73 -0.70
C VAL A 121 20.57 -23.54 -1.27
N SER A 122 19.66 -23.83 -2.21
CA SER A 122 18.75 -22.85 -2.78
C SER A 122 18.04 -22.03 -1.70
N THR A 123 17.69 -20.79 -2.02
CA THR A 123 16.92 -19.90 -1.13
C THR A 123 15.61 -20.57 -0.68
N VAL A 124 14.99 -21.34 -1.56
CA VAL A 124 13.81 -22.17 -1.27
C VAL A 124 14.14 -23.26 -0.24
N ALA A 125 15.24 -23.97 -0.39
CA ALA A 125 15.66 -24.99 0.58
C ALA A 125 15.94 -24.37 1.96
N LYS A 126 16.56 -23.18 2.03
CA LYS A 126 16.71 -22.42 3.29
C LYS A 126 15.37 -22.03 3.90
N TYR A 127 14.40 -21.62 3.08
CA TYR A 127 13.05 -21.28 3.53
C TYR A 127 12.31 -22.51 4.08
N MET A 128 12.36 -23.63 3.38
CA MET A 128 11.74 -24.89 3.80
C MET A 128 12.36 -25.43 5.09
N ALA A 129 13.68 -25.32 5.25
CA ALA A 129 14.36 -25.66 6.49
C ALA A 129 13.91 -24.77 7.67
N ARG A 130 13.75 -23.46 7.45
CA ARG A 130 13.20 -22.55 8.47
C ARG A 130 11.76 -22.88 8.83
N GLN A 131 10.91 -23.18 7.84
CA GLN A 131 9.53 -23.59 8.09
C GLN A 131 9.45 -24.91 8.87
N ALA A 132 10.31 -25.88 8.55
CA ALA A 132 10.38 -27.14 9.29
C ALA A 132 10.81 -26.93 10.75
N ILE A 133 11.74 -26.01 11.01
CA ILE A 133 12.16 -25.66 12.38
C ILE A 133 11.03 -24.93 13.12
N LEU A 134 10.32 -24.00 12.47
CA LEU A 134 9.18 -23.30 13.06
C LEU A 134 8.04 -24.28 13.38
N ALA A 135 7.75 -25.23 12.50
CA ALA A 135 6.78 -26.30 12.75
C ALA A 135 7.18 -27.18 13.95
N LYS A 136 8.48 -27.49 14.11
CA LYS A 136 9.00 -28.22 15.29
C LYS A 136 9.00 -27.39 16.57
N LYS A 137 9.11 -26.06 16.47
CA LYS A 137 9.05 -25.12 17.60
C LYS A 137 7.64 -24.65 17.93
N ALA A 138 6.63 -25.02 17.15
CA ALA A 138 5.25 -24.80 17.50
C ALA A 138 5.00 -25.41 18.90
N PRO A 139 4.33 -24.68 19.81
CA PRO A 139 4.12 -25.15 21.17
C PRO A 139 3.43 -26.51 21.08
N LYS A 140 4.07 -27.54 21.64
CA LYS A 140 3.45 -28.86 21.77
C LYS A 140 2.14 -28.63 22.51
N ILE A 141 1.03 -28.81 21.79
CA ILE A 141 -0.34 -28.59 22.28
C ILE A 141 -0.42 -29.21 23.67
N SER A 142 -0.68 -28.38 24.68
CA SER A 142 -0.70 -28.81 26.07
C SER A 142 -1.66 -29.99 26.23
N GLY A 143 -1.39 -30.90 27.16
CA GLY A 143 -2.27 -32.06 27.39
C GLY A 143 -3.74 -31.64 27.56
N VAL A 144 -3.97 -30.46 28.15
CA VAL A 144 -5.27 -29.82 28.32
C VAL A 144 -5.86 -29.36 26.97
N ALA A 145 -5.09 -28.70 26.11
CA ALA A 145 -5.58 -28.32 24.79
C ALA A 145 -5.86 -29.53 23.89
N LYS A 146 -5.09 -30.62 24.02
CA LYS A 146 -5.40 -31.92 23.39
C LYS A 146 -6.69 -32.53 23.94
N TYR A 147 -6.90 -32.45 25.26
CA TYR A 147 -8.10 -32.92 25.90
C TYR A 147 -9.32 -32.13 25.43
N MET A 148 -9.25 -30.79 25.46
CA MET A 148 -10.31 -29.91 24.99
C MET A 148 -10.62 -30.15 23.51
N ALA A 149 -9.62 -30.23 22.61
CA ALA A 149 -9.85 -30.54 21.19
C ALA A 149 -10.54 -31.90 20.98
N LYS A 150 -10.13 -32.92 21.75
CA LYS A 150 -10.75 -34.25 21.71
C LYS A 150 -12.21 -34.22 22.21
N HIS A 151 -12.55 -33.29 23.10
CA HIS A 151 -13.90 -33.15 23.66
C HIS A 151 -14.80 -32.17 22.90
N THR A 152 -14.26 -31.16 22.21
CA THR A 152 -15.03 -30.28 21.32
C THR A 152 -15.52 -31.01 20.07
N ASP A 153 -14.77 -32.01 19.61
CA ASP A 153 -15.21 -32.91 18.53
C ASP A 153 -16.30 -33.90 18.97
N VAL A 154 -16.60 -33.99 20.28
CA VAL A 154 -17.67 -34.84 20.81
C VAL A 154 -18.98 -34.07 20.91
N THR A 155 -18.94 -32.75 21.13
CA THR A 155 -20.15 -31.92 21.24
C THR A 155 -20.75 -31.51 19.90
N ASN A 156 -19.97 -31.54 18.81
CA ASN A 156 -20.43 -31.18 17.46
C ASN A 156 -20.61 -32.38 16.52
N LYS A 157 -20.49 -33.61 17.03
CA LYS A 157 -20.91 -34.79 16.28
C LYS A 157 -22.41 -34.98 16.52
N THR A 158 -23.14 -35.08 15.41
CA THR A 158 -24.49 -35.63 15.33
C THR A 158 -24.65 -36.82 16.30
N PRO A 159 -25.84 -36.98 16.91
CA PRO A 159 -26.04 -37.83 18.08
C PRO A 159 -25.41 -39.21 17.90
N LEU A 160 -24.62 -39.62 18.91
CA LEU A 160 -23.87 -40.87 18.93
C LEU A 160 -24.77 -42.03 18.51
N THR A 161 -24.53 -42.55 17.32
CA THR A 161 -25.01 -43.84 16.89
C THR A 161 -24.52 -44.87 17.91
N SER A 162 -25.46 -45.54 18.56
CA SER A 162 -25.20 -46.65 19.47
C SER A 162 -24.26 -47.67 18.81
N GLY A 163 -23.56 -48.50 19.60
CA GLY A 163 -22.68 -49.54 19.03
C GLY A 163 -23.37 -50.42 17.97
N VAL A 164 -24.70 -50.57 18.09
CA VAL A 164 -25.56 -51.23 17.11
C VAL A 164 -25.72 -50.42 15.82
N ALA A 165 -25.93 -49.11 15.91
CA ALA A 165 -26.02 -48.24 14.74
C ALA A 165 -24.67 -48.16 13.99
N LYS A 166 -23.52 -48.19 14.69
CA LYS A 166 -22.21 -48.36 14.03
C LYS A 166 -22.07 -49.72 13.33
N TYR A 167 -22.64 -50.78 13.89
CA TYR A 167 -22.60 -52.11 13.29
C TYR A 167 -23.46 -52.21 12.03
N LEU A 168 -24.64 -51.58 12.04
CA LEU A 168 -25.52 -51.48 10.87
C LEU A 168 -24.89 -50.59 9.78
N GLU A 169 -24.33 -49.44 10.17
CA GLU A 169 -23.64 -48.53 9.25
C GLU A 169 -22.41 -49.18 8.58
N ASN A 170 -21.68 -50.06 9.30
CA ASN A 170 -20.60 -50.84 8.70
C ASN A 170 -21.09 -51.98 7.79
N LYS A 171 -22.29 -52.53 8.03
CA LYS A 171 -22.91 -53.51 7.13
C LYS A 171 -23.40 -52.87 5.83
N ASP A 172 -23.92 -51.65 5.91
CA ASP A 172 -24.44 -50.92 4.74
C ASP A 172 -23.30 -50.31 3.91
N LYS A 173 -22.19 -49.90 4.54
CA LYS A 173 -21.05 -49.29 3.86
C LYS A 173 -20.22 -50.26 3.02
N MET A 174 -20.27 -51.56 3.32
CA MET A 174 -19.76 -52.59 2.42
C MET A 174 -20.60 -53.86 2.60
N PRO A 175 -21.51 -54.21 1.66
CA PRO A 175 -21.87 -55.61 1.51
C PRO A 175 -20.54 -56.32 1.26
N GLY A 176 -20.05 -57.04 2.27
CA GLY A 176 -18.77 -57.73 2.21
C GLY A 176 -18.80 -58.60 0.97
N MET A 177 -18.14 -58.12 -0.10
CA MET A 177 -18.25 -58.74 -1.41
C MET A 177 -17.93 -60.21 -1.23
N SER A 178 -18.92 -61.08 -1.49
CA SER A 178 -18.74 -62.52 -1.33
C SER A 178 -17.48 -62.95 -2.07
N GLY A 179 -16.79 -64.00 -1.62
CA GLY A 179 -15.59 -64.49 -2.32
C GLY A 179 -15.85 -64.72 -3.81
N VAL A 180 -17.08 -65.12 -4.15
CA VAL A 180 -17.58 -65.25 -5.53
C VAL A 180 -17.68 -63.90 -6.24
N SER A 181 -18.26 -62.88 -5.62
CA SER A 181 -18.33 -61.53 -6.19
C SER A 181 -16.93 -60.95 -6.45
N LYS A 182 -15.99 -61.14 -5.51
CA LYS A 182 -14.59 -60.76 -5.69
C LYS A 182 -13.94 -61.52 -6.85
N TYR A 183 -14.22 -62.82 -6.98
CA TYR A 183 -13.71 -63.65 -8.06
C TYR A 183 -14.28 -63.23 -9.43
N LEU A 184 -15.58 -62.96 -9.53
CA LEU A 184 -16.21 -62.49 -10.76
C LEU A 184 -15.69 -61.11 -11.17
N ILE A 185 -15.50 -60.19 -10.22
CA ILE A 185 -14.85 -58.90 -10.51
C ILE A 185 -13.42 -59.12 -11.00
N LYS A 186 -12.62 -59.92 -10.30
CA LYS A 186 -11.24 -60.22 -10.70
C LYS A 186 -11.17 -60.85 -12.10
N ARG A 187 -12.09 -61.77 -12.41
CA ARG A 187 -12.21 -62.41 -13.73
C ARG A 187 -12.66 -61.43 -14.81
N SER A 188 -13.57 -60.51 -14.49
CA SER A 188 -14.03 -59.50 -15.45
C SER A 188 -12.95 -58.46 -15.76
N ILE A 189 -12.14 -58.08 -14.77
CA ILE A 189 -11.00 -57.18 -14.95
C ILE A 189 -9.91 -57.87 -15.78
N SER A 190 -9.57 -59.13 -15.45
CA SER A 190 -8.58 -59.87 -16.24
C SER A 190 -9.04 -60.10 -17.68
N ALA A 191 -10.31 -60.43 -17.91
CA ALA A 191 -10.87 -60.60 -19.25
C ALA A 191 -10.88 -59.30 -20.07
N LYS A 192 -11.12 -58.15 -19.43
CA LYS A 192 -11.01 -56.83 -20.09
C LYS A 192 -9.56 -56.47 -20.43
N SER A 193 -8.59 -56.83 -19.58
CA SER A 193 -7.18 -56.48 -19.81
C SER A 193 -6.49 -57.26 -20.92
N THR A 194 -6.97 -58.46 -21.28
CA THR A 194 -6.29 -59.35 -22.23
C THR A 194 -6.87 -59.38 -23.63
N ALA A 195 -7.98 -58.68 -23.90
CA ALA A 195 -8.73 -58.81 -25.17
C ALA A 195 -9.00 -57.49 -25.91
N ALA A 196 -8.44 -56.36 -25.46
CA ALA A 196 -8.59 -55.10 -26.17
C ALA A 196 -7.68 -55.08 -27.42
N THR A 197 -8.28 -55.27 -28.59
CA THR A 197 -7.64 -54.99 -29.88
C THR A 197 -7.10 -53.55 -29.89
N GLY A 198 -6.06 -53.25 -30.68
CA GLY A 198 -5.39 -51.94 -30.65
C GLY A 198 -6.33 -50.73 -30.82
N VAL A 199 -7.43 -50.91 -31.56
CA VAL A 199 -8.49 -49.90 -31.74
C VAL A 199 -9.24 -49.60 -30.45
N ALA A 200 -9.59 -50.62 -29.66
CA ALA A 200 -10.28 -50.44 -28.39
C ALA A 200 -9.41 -49.67 -27.37
N LYS A 201 -8.10 -49.93 -27.36
CA LYS A 201 -7.15 -49.17 -26.53
C LYS A 201 -7.08 -47.70 -26.94
N TYR A 202 -7.04 -47.42 -28.24
CA TYR A 202 -7.01 -46.05 -28.76
C TYR A 202 -8.24 -45.25 -28.34
N LEU A 203 -9.44 -45.83 -28.45
CA LEU A 203 -10.68 -45.16 -28.03
C LEU A 203 -10.73 -44.92 -26.51
N GLU A 204 -10.20 -45.84 -25.72
CA GLU A 204 -10.11 -45.66 -24.26
C GLU A 204 -9.12 -44.55 -23.91
N ASP A 205 -7.95 -44.52 -24.54
CA ASP A 205 -6.95 -43.46 -24.37
C ASP A 205 -7.49 -42.09 -24.78
N GLU A 206 -8.23 -42.01 -25.90
CA GLU A 206 -8.91 -40.79 -26.34
C GLU A 206 -9.95 -40.34 -25.30
N SER A 207 -10.73 -41.26 -24.74
CA SER A 207 -11.71 -40.95 -23.69
C SER A 207 -11.05 -40.46 -22.40
N ILE A 208 -9.89 -41.02 -22.04
CA ILE A 208 -9.10 -40.60 -20.87
C ILE A 208 -8.50 -39.21 -21.13
N ALA A 209 -7.99 -38.96 -22.34
CA ALA A 209 -7.50 -37.65 -22.75
C ALA A 209 -8.60 -36.59 -22.69
N ALA A 210 -9.80 -36.89 -23.20
CA ALA A 210 -10.96 -36.02 -23.12
C ALA A 210 -11.37 -35.70 -21.68
N ARG A 211 -11.38 -36.70 -20.78
CA ARG A 211 -11.66 -36.49 -19.34
C ARG A 211 -10.59 -35.65 -18.67
N LYS A 212 -9.31 -35.88 -18.99
CA LYS A 212 -8.20 -35.06 -18.47
C LYS A 212 -8.30 -33.62 -18.96
N ALA A 213 -8.63 -33.41 -20.23
CA ALA A 213 -8.84 -32.08 -20.81
C ALA A 213 -10.02 -31.36 -20.15
N ALA A 214 -11.15 -32.05 -19.93
CA ALA A 214 -12.29 -31.50 -19.21
C ALA A 214 -11.95 -31.13 -17.75
N ALA A 215 -11.20 -31.98 -17.04
CA ALA A 215 -10.72 -31.68 -15.69
C ALA A 215 -9.78 -30.48 -15.67
N ALA A 216 -8.86 -30.37 -16.63
CA ALA A 216 -7.96 -29.22 -16.77
C ALA A 216 -8.72 -27.92 -17.04
N ALA A 217 -9.79 -27.97 -17.86
CA ALA A 217 -10.65 -26.82 -18.12
C ALA A 217 -11.38 -26.33 -16.85
N ILE A 218 -11.83 -27.25 -15.98
CA ILE A 218 -12.45 -26.90 -14.69
C ILE A 218 -11.42 -26.23 -13.78
N VAL A 219 -10.20 -26.78 -13.68
CA VAL A 219 -9.13 -26.18 -12.88
C VAL A 219 -8.75 -24.79 -13.42
N ALA A 220 -8.68 -24.61 -14.74
CA ALA A 220 -8.40 -23.32 -15.36
C ALA A 220 -9.46 -22.27 -14.99
N ARG A 221 -10.76 -22.62 -15.08
CA ARG A 221 -11.85 -21.74 -14.66
C ARG A 221 -11.76 -21.34 -13.19
N TYR A 222 -11.43 -22.29 -12.31
CA TYR A 222 -11.25 -22.00 -10.90
C TYR A 222 -10.10 -21.01 -10.65
N LEU A 223 -8.98 -21.17 -11.36
CA LEU A 223 -7.85 -20.25 -11.23
C LEU A 223 -8.16 -18.85 -11.78
N GLU A 224 -8.95 -18.75 -12.85
CA GLU A 224 -9.44 -17.47 -13.38
C GLU A 224 -10.40 -16.80 -12.40
N GLU A 225 -11.33 -17.54 -11.82
CA GLU A 225 -12.25 -17.03 -10.80
C GLU A 225 -11.51 -16.50 -9.57
N GLN A 226 -10.47 -17.22 -9.10
CA GLN A 226 -9.59 -16.75 -8.03
C GLN A 226 -8.87 -15.43 -8.38
N ARG A 227 -8.48 -15.24 -9.65
CA ARG A 227 -7.87 -13.97 -10.11
C ARG A 227 -8.88 -12.84 -10.15
N ILE A 228 -10.11 -13.11 -10.60
CA ILE A 228 -11.18 -12.11 -10.65
C ILE A 228 -11.50 -11.63 -9.24
N VAL A 229 -11.68 -12.56 -8.28
CA VAL A 229 -11.92 -12.22 -6.87
C VAL A 229 -10.78 -11.37 -6.30
N ALA A 230 -9.52 -11.69 -6.63
CA ALA A 230 -8.39 -10.88 -6.19
C ALA A 230 -8.44 -9.45 -6.78
N ILE A 231 -8.72 -9.31 -8.08
CA ILE A 231 -8.86 -8.02 -8.75
C ILE A 231 -10.02 -7.21 -8.16
N GLU A 232 -11.15 -7.85 -7.86
CA GLU A 232 -12.31 -7.20 -7.25
C GLU A 232 -12.00 -6.68 -5.84
N GLN A 233 -11.30 -7.48 -5.03
CA GLN A 233 -10.84 -7.03 -3.71
C GLN A 233 -9.88 -5.84 -3.79
N GLU A 234 -9.02 -5.78 -4.81
CA GLU A 234 -8.16 -4.61 -5.04
C GLU A 234 -8.97 -3.38 -5.41
N LYS A 235 -9.94 -3.53 -6.33
CA LYS A 235 -10.86 -2.44 -6.71
C LYS A 235 -11.68 -1.93 -5.52
N GLU A 236 -12.13 -2.82 -4.63
CA GLU A 236 -12.83 -2.42 -3.41
C GLU A 236 -11.93 -1.65 -2.45
N LYS A 237 -10.68 -2.10 -2.27
CA LYS A 237 -9.69 -1.37 -1.45
C LYS A 237 -9.39 0.01 -2.05
N GLU A 238 -9.28 0.13 -3.36
CA GLU A 238 -9.10 1.41 -4.04
C GLU A 238 -10.31 2.32 -3.84
N LYS A 239 -11.53 1.82 -4.01
CA LYS A 239 -12.76 2.58 -3.69
C LYS A 239 -12.78 3.03 -2.24
N GLN A 240 -12.41 2.17 -1.30
CA GLN A 240 -12.32 2.53 0.11
C GLN A 240 -11.27 3.63 0.36
N ARG A 241 -10.12 3.58 -0.32
CA ARG A 241 -9.10 4.63 -0.26
C ARG A 241 -9.61 5.95 -0.82
N LEU A 242 -10.31 5.93 -1.95
CA LEU A 242 -10.91 7.13 -2.52
C LEU A 242 -11.96 7.75 -1.59
N LEU A 243 -12.83 6.91 -1.00
CA LEU A 243 -13.79 7.36 0.00
C LEU A 243 -13.11 7.91 1.26
N ALA A 244 -11.97 7.35 1.67
CA ALA A 244 -11.19 7.87 2.79
C ALA A 244 -10.61 9.25 2.47
N ILE A 245 -10.04 9.43 1.27
CA ILE A 245 -9.52 10.71 0.80
C ILE A 245 -10.65 11.75 0.72
N GLU A 246 -11.81 11.38 0.18
CA GLU A 246 -12.97 12.27 0.08
C GLU A 246 -13.43 12.74 1.48
N LYS A 247 -13.54 11.81 2.44
CA LYS A 247 -13.87 12.15 3.83
C LYS A 247 -12.81 13.02 4.50
N GLU A 248 -11.54 12.83 4.18
CA GLU A 248 -10.47 13.69 4.69
C GLU A 248 -10.54 15.10 4.09
N MET A 249 -10.85 15.21 2.80
CA MET A 249 -11.09 16.49 2.14
C MET A 249 -12.31 17.21 2.71
N GLU A 250 -13.39 16.50 3.01
CA GLU A 250 -14.56 17.08 3.69
C GLU A 250 -14.21 17.56 5.10
N LYS A 251 -13.53 16.73 5.90
CA LYS A 251 -13.06 17.13 7.24
C LYS A 251 -12.10 18.31 7.18
N ALA A 252 -11.25 18.40 6.17
CA ALA A 252 -10.36 19.54 5.96
C ALA A 252 -11.17 20.81 5.67
N LYS A 253 -12.17 20.74 4.79
CA LYS A 253 -13.10 21.86 4.53
C LYS A 253 -13.88 22.26 5.78
N GLU A 254 -14.34 21.31 6.59
CA GLU A 254 -15.01 21.61 7.86
C GLU A 254 -14.07 22.29 8.86
N ARG A 255 -12.80 21.86 8.93
CA ARG A 255 -11.77 22.51 9.76
C ARG A 255 -11.45 23.92 9.25
N GLU A 256 -11.37 24.11 7.94
CA GLU A 256 -11.19 25.43 7.33
C GLU A 256 -12.39 26.33 7.58
N ALA A 257 -13.62 25.81 7.47
CA ALA A 257 -14.84 26.55 7.78
C ALA A 257 -14.93 26.89 9.27
N ALA A 258 -14.55 25.97 10.16
CA ALA A 258 -14.48 26.22 11.60
C ALA A 258 -13.38 27.23 11.96
N ALA A 259 -12.23 27.18 11.30
CA ALA A 259 -11.14 28.15 11.47
C ALA A 259 -11.54 29.53 10.92
N ALA A 260 -12.24 29.59 9.78
CA ALA A 260 -12.80 30.81 9.24
C ALA A 260 -13.84 31.40 10.19
N ALA A 261 -14.78 30.59 10.70
CA ALA A 261 -15.78 30.98 11.70
C ALA A 261 -15.20 31.38 13.07
N ALA A 262 -13.96 30.98 13.37
CA ALA A 262 -13.22 31.45 14.55
C ALA A 262 -12.67 32.87 14.36
N THR A 263 -12.50 33.36 13.13
CA THR A 263 -12.11 34.75 12.87
C THR A 263 -13.32 35.67 13.04
N GLY A 264 -13.16 36.77 13.80
CA GLY A 264 -14.25 37.71 14.10
C GLY A 264 -14.90 38.34 12.86
N VAL A 265 -14.15 38.43 11.74
CA VAL A 265 -14.65 38.96 10.46
C VAL A 265 -15.67 38.03 9.81
N ALA A 266 -15.46 36.71 9.85
CA ALA A 266 -16.42 35.75 9.31
C ALA A 266 -17.73 35.76 10.10
N ARG A 267 -17.65 35.83 11.43
CA ARG A 267 -18.83 35.98 12.30
C ARG A 267 -19.59 37.26 12.00
N TYR A 268 -18.89 38.36 11.79
CA TYR A 268 -19.51 39.63 11.42
C TYR A 268 -20.23 39.55 10.07
N LEU A 269 -19.62 38.93 9.04
CA LEU A 269 -20.27 38.75 7.74
C LEU A 269 -21.49 37.83 7.81
N GLU A 270 -21.42 36.76 8.62
CA GLU A 270 -22.54 35.85 8.86
C GLU A 270 -23.68 36.56 9.62
N GLU A 271 -23.35 37.38 10.63
CA GLU A 271 -24.30 38.21 11.35
C GLU A 271 -24.94 39.27 10.45
N GLN A 272 -24.18 39.88 9.54
CA GLN A 272 -24.70 40.79 8.52
C GLN A 272 -25.63 40.07 7.53
N ALA A 273 -25.32 38.83 7.14
CA ALA A 273 -26.19 38.03 6.28
C ALA A 273 -27.49 37.62 6.99
N ILE A 274 -27.40 37.24 8.27
CA ILE A 274 -28.56 36.96 9.12
C ILE A 274 -29.40 38.21 9.30
N LEU A 275 -28.80 39.38 9.54
CA LEU A 275 -29.50 40.66 9.62
C LEU A 275 -30.13 41.04 8.28
N ALA A 276 -29.47 40.77 7.15
CA ALA A 276 -30.05 40.99 5.83
C ALA A 276 -31.28 40.11 5.57
N ASN A 277 -31.26 38.85 6.02
CA ASN A 277 -32.39 37.93 5.90
C ASN A 277 -33.50 38.19 6.93
N LYS A 278 -33.14 38.68 8.13
CA LYS A 278 -34.08 39.07 9.19
C LYS A 278 -34.61 40.50 9.03
N LYS A 279 -34.13 41.29 8.07
CA LYS A 279 -34.76 42.58 7.73
C LYS A 279 -36.22 42.27 7.42
N PRO A 280 -37.17 42.71 8.27
CA PRO A 280 -38.56 42.39 8.04
C PRO A 280 -38.94 42.96 6.66
N PRO A 281 -39.78 42.24 5.88
CA PRO A 281 -40.28 42.77 4.63
C PRO A 281 -40.87 44.15 4.91
N VAL A 282 -40.32 45.19 4.27
CA VAL A 282 -40.62 46.60 4.55
C VAL A 282 -42.13 46.76 4.64
N SER A 283 -42.62 46.96 5.87
CA SER A 283 -44.05 46.98 6.18
C SER A 283 -44.76 48.02 5.31
N GLY A 284 -46.01 47.77 4.91
CA GLY A 284 -46.75 48.70 4.06
C GLY A 284 -46.75 50.14 4.59
N VAL A 285 -46.74 50.30 5.91
CA VAL A 285 -46.63 51.59 6.61
C VAL A 285 -45.27 52.24 6.40
N SER A 286 -44.16 51.51 6.53
CA SER A 286 -42.82 52.06 6.30
C SER A 286 -42.60 52.43 4.83
N LYS A 287 -43.18 51.69 3.88
CA LYS A 287 -43.24 52.09 2.47
C LYS A 287 -44.06 53.37 2.26
N TYR A 288 -45.19 53.51 2.97
CA TYR A 288 -46.05 54.69 2.86
C TYR A 288 -45.36 55.95 3.40
N VAL A 289 -44.74 55.87 4.58
CA VAL A 289 -43.97 56.97 5.18
C VAL A 289 -42.78 57.36 4.31
N ALA A 290 -42.02 56.38 3.78
CA ALA A 290 -40.93 56.65 2.84
C ALA A 290 -41.43 57.35 1.57
N LYS A 291 -42.57 56.91 1.02
CA LYS A 291 -43.21 57.57 -0.12
C LYS A 291 -43.64 59.00 0.22
N GLN A 292 -44.18 59.24 1.41
CA GLN A 292 -44.57 60.57 1.88
C GLN A 292 -43.37 61.50 2.08
N ILE A 293 -42.24 60.99 2.57
CA ILE A 293 -40.99 61.76 2.71
C ILE A 293 -40.42 62.09 1.32
N LEU A 294 -40.47 61.15 0.37
CA LEU A 294 -40.03 61.38 -1.01
C LEU A 294 -40.95 62.36 -1.75
N SER A 295 -42.26 62.30 -1.52
CA SER A 295 -43.23 63.27 -2.05
C SER A 295 -43.08 64.65 -1.40
N ARG A 296 -42.70 64.73 -0.11
CA ARG A 296 -42.36 66.02 0.54
C ARG A 296 -40.99 66.55 0.12
N LYS A 297 -40.08 65.68 -0.31
CA LYS A 297 -38.84 65.98 -1.02
C LYS A 297 -39.07 65.98 -2.54
N GLU A 298 -40.23 66.42 -3.00
CA GLU A 298 -40.30 67.02 -4.33
C GLU A 298 -39.17 68.04 -4.41
N VAL A 299 -38.18 67.69 -5.23
CA VAL A 299 -36.97 68.46 -5.49
C VAL A 299 -37.43 69.89 -5.71
N PRO A 300 -36.85 70.91 -5.04
CA PRO A 300 -37.19 72.29 -5.33
C PRO A 300 -37.15 72.43 -6.85
N VAL A 301 -38.27 72.87 -7.44
CA VAL A 301 -38.41 73.00 -8.89
C VAL A 301 -37.30 73.94 -9.32
N LEU A 302 -36.16 73.37 -9.72
CA LEU A 302 -34.98 74.13 -10.09
C LEU A 302 -35.45 75.06 -11.20
N SER A 303 -35.37 76.34 -10.92
CA SER A 303 -35.70 77.39 -11.88
C SER A 303 -34.95 77.09 -13.17
N SER A 304 -35.50 77.50 -14.32
CA SER A 304 -34.84 77.26 -15.62
C SER A 304 -33.37 77.73 -15.63
N VAL A 305 -33.04 78.73 -14.80
CA VAL A 305 -31.68 79.23 -14.56
C VAL A 305 -30.80 78.24 -13.79
N GLU A 306 -31.29 77.65 -12.69
CA GLU A 306 -30.54 76.62 -11.95
C GLU A 306 -30.29 75.36 -12.78
N LYS A 307 -31.26 74.97 -13.63
CA LYS A 307 -31.06 73.88 -14.61
C LYS A 307 -29.98 74.23 -15.63
N TYR A 308 -29.92 75.49 -16.07
CA TYR A 308 -28.88 75.97 -16.99
C TYR A 308 -27.49 75.96 -16.34
N ILE A 309 -27.36 76.42 -15.09
CA ILE A 309 -26.08 76.42 -14.35
C ILE A 309 -25.62 74.99 -14.06
N ALA A 310 -26.53 74.08 -13.68
CA ALA A 310 -26.20 72.67 -13.47
C ALA A 310 -25.76 71.97 -14.77
N ASN A 311 -26.38 72.30 -15.90
CA ASN A 311 -25.96 71.80 -17.21
C ASN A 311 -24.62 72.41 -17.67
N GLN A 312 -24.39 73.70 -17.40
CA GLN A 312 -23.07 74.30 -17.63
C GLN A 312 -22.00 73.65 -16.76
N ALA A 313 -22.26 73.39 -15.48
CA ALA A 313 -21.31 72.74 -14.58
C ALA A 313 -20.97 71.30 -15.01
N ARG A 314 -21.92 70.59 -15.64
CA ARG A 314 -21.69 69.26 -16.24
C ARG A 314 -20.87 69.32 -17.52
N ASN A 315 -21.03 70.37 -18.33
CA ASN A 315 -20.25 70.59 -19.53
C ASN A 315 -18.88 71.23 -19.25
N ALA A 316 -18.72 71.94 -18.12
CA ALA A 316 -17.47 72.54 -17.66
C ALA A 316 -16.57 71.55 -16.90
N LYS A 317 -17.10 70.38 -16.51
CA LYS A 317 -16.25 69.21 -16.22
C LYS A 317 -15.63 68.77 -17.53
N ALA A 318 -14.50 69.40 -17.84
CA ALA A 318 -13.68 69.13 -19.00
C ALA A 318 -13.58 67.62 -19.20
N VAL A 319 -14.24 67.12 -20.25
CA VAL A 319 -13.87 65.84 -20.85
C VAL A 319 -12.38 65.97 -21.10
N PRO A 320 -11.51 65.14 -20.49
CA PRO A 320 -10.08 65.26 -20.73
C PRO A 320 -9.90 65.21 -22.24
N ILE A 321 -9.19 66.18 -22.80
CA ILE A 321 -8.89 66.21 -24.23
C ILE A 321 -7.94 65.03 -24.47
N VAL A 322 -8.53 63.84 -24.63
CA VAL A 322 -7.80 62.62 -24.94
C VAL A 322 -7.30 62.85 -26.36
N SER A 323 -6.02 63.19 -26.47
CA SER A 323 -5.36 63.43 -27.76
C SER A 323 -5.63 62.24 -28.69
N ARG A 324 -5.65 62.48 -30.01
CA ARG A 324 -5.82 61.40 -31.00
C ARG A 324 -4.82 60.26 -30.75
N VAL A 325 -3.63 60.60 -30.27
CA VAL A 325 -2.58 59.66 -29.86
C VAL A 325 -3.01 58.86 -28.63
N ALA A 326 -3.52 59.50 -27.57
CA ALA A 326 -4.00 58.79 -26.39
C ALA A 326 -5.16 57.82 -26.72
N LYS A 327 -6.08 58.21 -27.61
CA LYS A 327 -7.11 57.30 -28.12
C LYS A 327 -6.53 56.15 -28.96
N TYR A 328 -5.44 56.41 -29.69
CA TYR A 328 -4.76 55.39 -30.50
C TYR A 328 -4.01 54.39 -29.62
N VAL A 329 -3.30 54.85 -28.60
CA VAL A 329 -2.59 54.01 -27.62
C VAL A 329 -3.56 53.17 -26.80
N GLU A 330 -4.70 53.72 -26.36
CA GLU A 330 -5.74 52.95 -25.67
C GLU A 330 -6.35 51.87 -26.57
N ARG A 331 -6.54 52.18 -27.86
CA ARG A 331 -7.02 51.23 -28.86
C ARG A 331 -6.00 50.14 -29.16
N GLU A 332 -4.71 50.46 -29.27
CA GLU A 332 -3.65 49.48 -29.44
C GLU A 332 -3.46 48.61 -28.20
N ALA A 333 -3.55 49.18 -26.99
CA ALA A 333 -3.49 48.42 -25.74
C ALA A 333 -4.66 47.41 -25.64
N MET A 334 -5.86 47.82 -26.06
CA MET A 334 -7.02 46.92 -26.11
C MET A 334 -6.94 45.90 -27.25
N ALA A 335 -6.25 46.20 -28.35
CA ALA A 335 -5.98 45.26 -29.43
C ALA A 335 -4.90 44.23 -29.06
N ALA A 336 -3.84 44.65 -28.36
CA ALA A 336 -2.79 43.76 -27.84
C ALA A 336 -3.33 42.75 -26.81
N ARG A 337 -4.33 43.15 -26.01
CA ARG A 337 -5.04 42.23 -25.10
C ARG A 337 -5.97 41.25 -25.82
N LYS A 338 -6.35 41.53 -27.07
CA LYS A 338 -7.19 40.68 -27.92
C LYS A 338 -6.37 39.83 -28.89
N MET A 339 -5.11 39.51 -28.58
CA MET A 339 -4.40 38.50 -29.35
C MET A 339 -5.14 37.15 -29.23
N PRO A 340 -5.33 36.41 -30.33
CA PRO A 340 -5.89 35.07 -30.27
C PRO A 340 -4.99 34.22 -29.36
N LYS A 341 -5.61 33.46 -28.44
CA LYS A 341 -4.92 32.46 -27.62
C LYS A 341 -3.99 31.67 -28.54
N ALA A 342 -2.68 31.68 -28.26
CA ALA A 342 -1.65 31.05 -29.08
C ALA A 342 -2.15 29.69 -29.60
N SER A 343 -2.18 29.54 -30.93
CA SER A 343 -2.62 28.31 -31.59
C SER A 343 -1.81 27.13 -31.03
N GLY A 344 -2.39 25.92 -31.01
CA GLY A 344 -1.71 24.75 -30.43
C GLY A 344 -0.31 24.52 -31.02
N VAL A 345 -0.09 24.93 -32.27
CA VAL A 345 1.21 24.90 -32.96
C VAL A 345 2.20 25.94 -32.41
N ALA A 346 1.76 27.17 -32.14
CA ALA A 346 2.62 28.19 -31.52
C ALA A 346 3.08 27.76 -30.12
N LYS A 347 2.19 27.17 -29.32
CA LYS A 347 2.55 26.55 -28.03
C LYS A 347 3.51 25.38 -28.17
N TYR A 348 3.40 24.60 -29.25
CA TYR A 348 4.30 23.49 -29.53
C TYR A 348 5.70 23.96 -29.90
N LEU A 349 5.81 24.99 -30.74
CA LEU A 349 7.09 25.60 -31.11
C LEU A 349 7.74 26.32 -29.93
N GLU A 350 6.96 26.98 -29.07
CA GLU A 350 7.45 27.58 -27.82
C GLU A 350 7.96 26.51 -26.85
N ARG A 351 7.27 25.36 -26.73
CA ARG A 351 7.78 24.22 -25.97
C ARG A 351 9.03 23.59 -26.56
N GLN A 352 9.22 23.67 -27.87
CA GLN A 352 10.43 23.17 -28.54
C GLN A 352 11.60 24.15 -28.43
N SER A 353 11.34 25.46 -28.35
CA SER A 353 12.39 26.47 -28.19
C SER A 353 12.85 26.62 -26.74
N VAL A 354 12.02 26.25 -25.76
CA VAL A 354 12.41 26.15 -24.34
C VAL A 354 13.19 24.84 -24.12
N LEU A 355 14.47 24.89 -24.53
CA LEU A 355 15.57 23.97 -24.25
C LEU A 355 15.48 22.57 -24.90
N PRO A 356 16.61 22.03 -25.40
CA PRO A 356 16.65 20.63 -25.84
C PRO A 356 16.29 19.77 -24.63
N ILE A 357 15.18 19.05 -24.72
CA ILE A 357 14.85 17.98 -23.77
C ILE A 357 16.01 16.99 -23.87
N ALA A 358 16.94 17.11 -22.93
CA ALA A 358 18.09 16.23 -22.82
C ALA A 358 17.58 14.78 -22.89
N SER A 359 17.88 14.11 -24.01
CA SER A 359 17.57 12.69 -24.23
C SER A 359 18.00 11.90 -22.99
N GLY A 360 17.32 10.80 -22.67
CA GLY A 360 17.67 9.99 -21.48
C GLY A 360 19.16 9.66 -21.39
N VAL A 361 19.81 9.51 -22.56
CA VAL A 361 21.26 9.32 -22.71
C VAL A 361 22.08 10.55 -22.30
N SER A 362 21.71 11.76 -22.72
CA SER A 362 22.42 12.99 -22.31
C SER A 362 22.28 13.28 -20.82
N LYS A 363 21.11 13.02 -20.21
CA LYS A 363 20.95 13.07 -18.73
C LYS A 363 21.84 12.04 -18.02
N TYR A 364 21.97 10.85 -18.60
CA TYR A 364 22.82 9.80 -18.06
C TYR A 364 24.31 10.16 -18.14
N MET A 365 24.76 10.69 -19.29
CA MET A 365 26.14 11.18 -19.47
C MET A 365 26.47 12.31 -18.48
N VAL A 366 25.55 13.27 -18.30
CA VAL A 366 25.71 14.36 -17.31
C VAL A 366 25.83 13.81 -15.88
N ARG A 367 25.02 12.81 -15.51
CA ARG A 367 25.14 12.15 -14.19
C ARG A 367 26.48 11.43 -14.02
N GLN A 368 26.96 10.75 -15.05
CA GLN A 368 28.24 10.04 -14.99
C GLN A 368 29.42 11.02 -14.84
N ILE A 369 29.37 12.15 -15.54
CA ILE A 369 30.40 13.20 -15.44
C ILE A 369 30.38 13.86 -14.04
N ILE A 370 29.20 14.13 -13.49
CA ILE A 370 29.06 14.68 -12.13
C ILE A 370 29.58 13.67 -11.09
N ALA A 371 29.23 12.39 -11.24
CA ALA A 371 29.69 11.33 -10.34
C ALA A 371 31.21 11.12 -10.40
N ALA A 372 31.82 11.21 -11.60
CA ALA A 372 33.26 11.11 -11.76
C ALA A 372 33.99 12.29 -11.10
N ARG A 373 33.48 13.52 -11.23
CA ARG A 373 34.03 14.71 -10.55
C ARG A 373 33.94 14.63 -9.03
N ALA A 374 32.79 14.22 -8.51
CA ALA A 374 32.57 14.09 -7.06
C ALA A 374 33.50 13.05 -6.39
N ASN A 375 34.03 12.08 -7.16
CA ASN A 375 34.98 11.10 -6.67
C ASN A 375 36.44 11.59 -6.74
N GLN A 376 36.75 12.57 -7.59
CA GLN A 376 38.10 13.15 -7.68
C GLN A 376 38.36 14.20 -6.59
N GLU A 377 37.33 14.90 -6.12
CA GLU A 377 37.44 15.88 -5.00
C GLU A 377 37.57 15.22 -3.60
N LYS A 378 37.49 13.89 -3.52
CA LYS A 378 37.58 13.12 -2.27
C LYS A 378 38.94 12.41 -2.06
N VAL A 379 39.93 12.72 -2.89
CA VAL A 379 41.32 12.29 -2.78
C VAL A 379 42.16 13.52 -2.49
#